data_AF-A0A7S0UDG8-F1
#
_entry.id   AF-A0A7S0UDG8-F1
#
_cell.length_a   1.000
_cell.length_b   1.000
_cell.length_c   1.000
_cell.angle_alpha   90.00
_cell.angle_beta   90.00
_cell.angle_gamma   90.00
#
_symmetry.space_group_name_H-M   'P 1'
#
loop_
_entity.id
_entity.type
_entity.pdbx_description
1 polymer ?
#
loop_
_entity_poly.entity_id
_entity_poly.type
_entity_poly.pdbx_seq_one_letter_code
_entity_poly.pdbx_strand_id
1 'polypeptide(L)'
;LGNENACRPKSSFDAAKTLFLFVSHKWITPSEAHPDDADASKFKLIVDAVEKLLQFKHMKANDWCVALWIDFSCVDQDDAELSGEVSSLHEVIAQCDVFLTPVHDPGHALWAYPVSSGWRDEYSEYRAVGFQEYWTRAWCVVEAMSAASMPVLNLQERLDALEEGAVRTGLMCGRRVHVVYGTKERVRGLQP
;
A
#
# COMPACT_ATOMS: atom_id res chain seq x y z
N LEU A 1 15.91 19.70 0.19
CA LEU A 1 15.87 19.66 -1.28
C LEU A 1 14.60 18.91 -1.64
N GLY A 2 13.52 19.65 -1.87
CA GLY A 2 12.15 19.12 -1.91
C GLY A 2 11.87 18.30 -3.17
N ASN A 3 11.07 17.24 -3.00
CA ASN A 3 10.51 16.38 -4.03
C ASN A 3 9.55 17.11 -5.01
N GLU A 4 9.76 18.39 -5.30
CA GLU A 4 8.86 19.22 -6.14
C GLU A 4 8.71 18.67 -7.57
N ASN A 5 9.70 17.88 -8.05
CA ASN A 5 9.62 17.20 -9.34
C ASN A 5 8.98 15.80 -9.28
N ALA A 6 8.75 15.24 -8.09
CA ALA A 6 8.23 13.88 -7.89
C ALA A 6 6.81 13.85 -7.32
N CYS A 7 6.39 14.89 -6.59
CA CYS A 7 5.06 14.97 -5.98
C CYS A 7 4.15 15.93 -6.75
N ARG A 8 2.85 15.64 -6.80
CA ARG A 8 1.83 16.54 -7.33
C ARG A 8 0.68 16.65 -6.33
N PRO A 9 -0.01 17.80 -6.23
CA PRO A 9 -1.17 17.91 -5.37
C PRO A 9 -2.26 16.94 -5.84
N LYS A 10 -3.03 16.36 -4.91
CA LYS A 10 -4.10 15.41 -5.24
C LYS A 10 -5.11 15.98 -6.25
N SER A 11 -5.39 17.28 -6.17
CA SER A 11 -6.29 17.98 -7.10
C SER A 11 -5.82 17.98 -8.55
N SER A 12 -4.56 17.62 -8.84
CA SER A 12 -4.05 17.47 -10.22
C SER A 12 -4.41 16.13 -10.87
N PHE A 13 -4.95 15.18 -10.09
CA PHE A 13 -5.36 13.87 -10.59
C PHE A 13 -6.86 13.86 -10.90
N ASP A 14 -7.24 13.28 -12.04
CA ASP A 14 -8.64 12.96 -12.33
C ASP A 14 -9.08 11.80 -11.46
N ALA A 15 -9.87 12.09 -10.42
CA ALA A 15 -10.33 11.07 -9.49
C ALA A 15 -11.09 9.94 -10.21
N ALA A 16 -11.83 10.22 -11.28
CA ALA A 16 -12.59 9.19 -12.01
C ALA A 16 -11.68 8.19 -12.75
N LYS A 17 -10.40 8.53 -12.92
CA LYS A 17 -9.39 7.74 -13.66
C LYS A 17 -8.10 7.54 -12.87
N THR A 18 -8.15 7.71 -11.56
CA THR A 18 -6.99 7.55 -10.68
C THR A 18 -7.33 6.61 -9.55
N LEU A 19 -6.52 5.57 -9.37
CA LEU A 19 -6.53 4.73 -8.18
C LEU A 19 -5.54 5.32 -7.17
N PHE A 20 -6.02 5.70 -5.99
CA PHE A 20 -5.18 6.27 -4.94
C PHE A 20 -4.72 5.17 -3.99
N LEU A 21 -3.41 5.00 -3.88
CA LEU A 21 -2.78 3.94 -3.09
C LEU A 21 -2.00 4.53 -1.93
N PHE A 22 -2.27 4.02 -0.74
CA PHE A 22 -1.41 4.23 0.42
C PHE A 22 -0.42 3.07 0.50
N VAL A 23 0.89 3.36 0.43
CA VAL A 23 1.94 2.36 0.59
C VAL A 23 2.47 2.40 2.01
N SER A 24 2.13 1.40 2.81
CA SER A 24 2.68 1.23 4.16
C SER A 24 3.76 0.16 4.14
N HIS A 25 4.97 0.50 4.59
CA HIS A 25 6.13 -0.35 4.39
C HIS A 25 7.11 -0.32 5.56
N LYS A 26 7.94 -1.37 5.62
CA LYS A 26 9.15 -1.37 6.45
C LYS A 26 10.34 -0.92 5.60
N TRP A 27 11.26 -0.16 6.20
CA TRP A 27 12.57 0.11 5.60
C TRP A 27 13.43 -1.15 5.58
N ILE A 28 14.11 -1.41 4.46
CA ILE A 28 15.01 -2.57 4.31
C ILE A 28 16.37 -2.27 4.94
N THR A 29 16.93 -1.08 4.68
CA THR A 29 18.27 -0.67 5.12
C THR A 29 18.22 0.62 5.97
N PRO A 30 17.54 0.61 7.14
CA PRO A 30 17.44 1.80 7.99
C PRO A 30 18.80 2.35 8.44
N SER A 31 19.81 1.50 8.58
CA SER A 31 21.19 1.90 8.89
C SER A 31 21.86 2.72 7.79
N GLU A 32 21.37 2.66 6.56
CA GLU A 32 21.87 3.39 5.40
C GLU A 32 21.06 4.67 5.12
N ALA A 33 20.14 5.03 6.03
CA ALA A 33 19.21 6.14 5.87
C ALA A 33 18.42 6.08 4.55
N HIS A 34 18.12 4.87 4.07
CA HIS A 34 17.36 4.64 2.85
C HIS A 34 16.27 3.59 3.09
N PRO A 35 15.06 3.76 2.53
CA PRO A 35 13.96 2.81 2.75
C PRO A 35 14.14 1.49 1.99
N ASP A 36 14.99 1.45 0.97
CA ASP A 36 15.16 0.31 0.04
C ASP A 36 16.63 -0.15 -0.03
N ASP A 37 16.87 -1.34 -0.56
CA ASP A 37 18.22 -1.85 -0.79
C ASP A 37 18.89 -1.27 -2.05
N ALA A 38 20.18 -1.58 -2.24
CA ALA A 38 20.95 -1.16 -3.41
C ALA A 38 20.40 -1.69 -4.74
N ASP A 39 19.62 -2.77 -4.71
CA ASP A 39 18.97 -3.37 -5.87
C ASP A 39 17.60 -2.75 -6.17
N ALA A 40 17.15 -1.77 -5.38
CA ALA A 40 15.81 -1.17 -5.45
C ALA A 40 14.71 -2.25 -5.42
N SER A 41 14.87 -3.27 -4.59
CA SER A 41 14.00 -4.44 -4.56
C SER A 41 12.55 -4.08 -4.22
N LYS A 42 12.34 -3.20 -3.23
CA LYS A 42 10.99 -2.76 -2.84
C LYS A 42 10.36 -1.86 -3.88
N PHE A 43 11.13 -0.94 -4.46
CA PHE A 43 10.69 -0.11 -5.57
C PHE A 43 10.16 -0.98 -6.72
N LYS A 44 10.93 -1.99 -7.13
CA LYS A 44 10.51 -2.93 -8.18
C LYS A 44 9.24 -3.72 -7.79
N LEU A 45 9.06 -4.06 -6.51
CA LEU A 45 7.82 -4.70 -6.03
C LEU A 45 6.61 -3.76 -6.11
N ILE A 46 6.77 -2.49 -5.74
CA ILE A 46 5.70 -1.49 -5.79
C ILE A 46 5.29 -1.25 -7.24
N VAL A 47 6.26 -1.07 -8.15
CA VAL A 47 5.99 -0.87 -9.59
C VAL A 47 5.24 -2.08 -10.16
N ASP A 48 5.71 -3.30 -9.89
CA ASP A 48 5.07 -4.53 -10.38
C ASP A 48 3.64 -4.70 -9.84
N ALA A 49 3.41 -4.39 -8.55
CA ALA A 49 2.08 -4.38 -7.95
C ALA A 49 1.15 -3.37 -8.66
N VAL A 50 1.62 -2.13 -8.87
CA VAL A 50 0.86 -1.06 -9.53
C VAL A 50 0.50 -1.45 -10.97
N GLU A 51 1.46 -1.96 -11.74
CA GLU A 51 1.22 -2.42 -13.10
C GLU A 51 0.18 -3.55 -13.14
N LYS A 52 0.22 -4.48 -12.18
CA LYS A 52 -0.75 -5.57 -12.07
C LYS A 52 -2.15 -5.09 -11.64
N LEU A 53 -2.24 -4.15 -10.69
CA LEU A 53 -3.52 -3.53 -10.31
C LEU A 53 -4.19 -2.86 -11.52
N LEU A 54 -3.42 -2.16 -12.35
CA LEU A 54 -3.93 -1.55 -13.59
C LEU A 54 -4.35 -2.58 -14.66
N GLN A 55 -3.85 -3.82 -14.58
CA GLN A 55 -4.23 -4.89 -15.50
C GLN A 55 -5.57 -5.55 -15.17
N PHE A 56 -6.22 -5.19 -14.05
CA PHE A 56 -7.57 -5.67 -13.78
C PHE A 56 -8.54 -5.19 -14.86
N LYS A 57 -9.49 -6.08 -15.20
CA LYS A 57 -10.34 -5.98 -16.41
C LYS A 57 -11.02 -4.61 -16.59
N HIS A 58 -11.39 -3.95 -15.50
CA HIS A 58 -12.06 -2.65 -15.50
C HIS A 58 -11.10 -1.44 -15.55
N MET A 59 -9.87 -1.56 -15.02
CA MET A 59 -8.85 -0.51 -15.12
C MET A 59 -8.11 -0.51 -16.48
N LYS A 60 -8.24 -1.62 -17.23
CA LYS A 60 -7.67 -1.79 -18.58
C LYS A 60 -8.22 -0.86 -19.66
N ALA A 61 -9.20 -0.01 -19.37
CA ALA A 61 -9.68 1.02 -20.30
C ALA A 61 -8.69 2.19 -20.41
N ASN A 62 -7.41 1.89 -20.74
CA ASN A 62 -6.28 2.72 -21.21
C ASN A 62 -5.98 4.13 -20.64
N ASP A 63 -6.79 4.69 -19.74
CA ASP A 63 -6.62 6.05 -19.21
C ASP A 63 -6.45 6.08 -17.68
N TRP A 64 -6.41 4.91 -17.03
CA TRP A 64 -6.20 4.84 -15.59
C TRP A 64 -4.73 5.08 -15.23
N CYS A 65 -4.52 5.84 -14.16
CA CYS A 65 -3.23 5.98 -13.51
C CYS A 65 -3.33 5.60 -12.03
N VAL A 66 -2.17 5.41 -11.41
CA VAL A 66 -2.06 5.22 -9.97
C VAL A 66 -1.33 6.41 -9.37
N ALA A 67 -1.92 6.98 -8.32
CA ALA A 67 -1.28 7.96 -7.47
C ALA A 67 -0.88 7.27 -6.15
N LEU A 68 0.41 7.34 -5.82
CA LEU A 68 0.95 6.73 -4.61
C LEU A 68 1.14 7.80 -3.54
N TRP A 69 0.69 7.51 -2.33
CA TRP A 69 1.26 8.07 -1.13
C TRP A 69 2.21 7.05 -0.52
N ILE A 70 3.46 7.44 -0.28
CA ILE A 70 4.47 6.59 0.33
C ILE A 70 5.30 7.45 1.27
N ASP A 71 5.46 6.98 2.49
CA ASP A 71 6.41 7.59 3.41
C ASP A 71 7.84 7.32 2.93
N PHE A 72 8.66 8.35 2.82
CA PHE A 72 10.07 8.26 2.44
C PHE A 72 11.01 8.73 3.56
N SER A 73 10.49 9.32 4.64
CA SER A 73 11.32 9.90 5.69
C SER A 73 10.73 9.66 7.06
N CYS A 74 11.54 9.11 7.97
CA CYS A 74 11.22 9.17 9.39
C CYS A 74 11.26 10.63 9.84
N VAL A 75 10.08 11.20 10.04
CA VAL A 75 9.91 12.47 10.74
C VAL A 75 10.34 12.23 12.20
N ASP A 76 11.15 13.13 12.76
CA ASP A 76 11.45 13.10 14.19
C ASP A 76 10.16 13.41 14.96
N GLN A 77 9.53 12.38 15.53
CA GLN A 77 8.18 12.46 16.10
C GLN A 77 8.16 13.19 17.45
N ASP A 78 9.33 13.46 18.03
CA ASP A 78 9.50 14.24 19.25
C ASP A 78 9.64 15.74 18.96
N ASP A 79 9.75 16.13 17.69
CA ASP A 79 9.73 17.53 17.29
C ASP A 79 8.29 18.06 17.24
N ALA A 80 7.96 18.94 18.19
CA ALA A 80 6.63 19.53 18.33
C ALA A 80 6.18 20.29 17.08
N GLU A 81 7.11 20.80 16.25
CA GLU A 81 6.79 21.50 15.00
C GLU A 81 6.38 20.56 13.87
N LEU A 82 6.78 19.28 13.90
CA LEU A 82 6.47 18.26 12.89
C LEU A 82 5.15 17.49 13.18
N SER A 83 4.51 17.80 14.31
CA SER A 83 3.23 17.20 14.74
C SER A 83 2.09 17.40 13.73
N GLY A 84 2.16 18.41 12.87
CA GLY A 84 1.15 18.70 11.84
C GLY A 84 1.02 17.60 10.77
N GLU A 85 2.14 17.09 10.25
CA GLU A 85 2.11 16.05 9.21
C GLU A 85 1.64 14.70 9.79
N VAL A 86 2.14 14.36 10.98
CA VAL A 86 1.66 13.21 11.77
C VAL A 86 0.17 13.33 12.07
N SER A 87 -0.31 14.54 12.39
CA SER A 87 -1.74 14.78 12.64
C SER A 87 -2.59 14.58 11.39
N SER A 88 -2.05 14.73 10.17
CA SER A 88 -2.80 14.60 8.91
C SER A 88 -2.87 13.19 8.32
N LEU A 89 -2.17 12.21 8.92
CA LEU A 89 -2.09 10.83 8.42
C LEU A 89 -3.48 10.23 8.13
N HIS A 90 -4.43 10.48 9.03
CA HIS A 90 -5.79 9.99 8.89
C HIS A 90 -6.50 10.56 7.66
N GLU A 91 -6.28 11.85 7.36
CA GLU A 91 -6.84 12.51 6.18
C GLU A 91 -6.22 11.97 4.89
N VAL A 92 -4.93 11.64 4.92
CA VAL A 92 -4.23 11.01 3.79
C VAL A 92 -4.79 9.60 3.53
N ILE A 93 -4.86 8.77 4.57
CA ILE A 93 -5.38 7.39 4.45
C ILE A 93 -6.83 7.40 3.97
N ALA A 94 -7.66 8.30 4.51
CA ALA A 94 -9.06 8.44 4.11
C ALA A 94 -9.23 8.79 2.62
N GLN A 95 -8.23 9.38 1.98
CA GLN A 95 -8.25 9.71 0.55
C GLN A 95 -7.77 8.58 -0.37
N CYS A 96 -7.25 7.47 0.18
CA CYS A 96 -6.74 6.34 -0.59
C CYS A 96 -7.79 5.22 -0.70
N ASP A 97 -7.88 4.61 -1.88
CA ASP A 97 -8.79 3.49 -2.19
C ASP A 97 -8.25 2.13 -1.74
N VAL A 98 -6.92 2.00 -1.76
CA VAL A 98 -6.20 0.76 -1.51
C VAL A 98 -5.06 1.02 -0.52
N PHE A 99 -4.87 0.08 0.40
CA PHE A 99 -3.72 0.04 1.29
C PHE A 99 -2.78 -1.09 0.85
N LEU A 100 -1.56 -0.75 0.42
CA LEU A 100 -0.58 -1.68 -0.11
C LEU A 100 0.58 -1.87 0.88
N THR A 101 0.86 -3.11 1.26
CA THR A 101 2.05 -3.49 2.02
C THR A 101 3.00 -4.31 1.14
N PRO A 102 4.07 -3.69 0.60
CA PRO A 102 5.08 -4.41 -0.16
C PRO A 102 6.00 -5.20 0.79
N VAL A 103 6.28 -6.47 0.45
CA VAL A 103 7.11 -7.34 1.30
C VAL A 103 8.34 -7.84 0.54
N HIS A 104 9.49 -7.24 0.84
CA HIS A 104 10.77 -7.80 0.41
C HIS A 104 11.10 -9.03 1.27
N ASP A 105 11.31 -10.17 0.63
CA ASP A 105 11.52 -11.46 1.30
C ASP A 105 12.54 -12.32 0.53
N PRO A 106 13.84 -12.20 0.84
CA PRO A 106 14.87 -13.08 0.31
C PRO A 106 14.62 -14.56 0.63
N GLY A 107 13.92 -14.83 1.74
CA GLY A 107 13.56 -16.17 2.21
C GLY A 107 12.27 -16.72 1.61
N HIS A 108 11.72 -16.09 0.55
CA HIS A 108 10.39 -16.44 0.04
C HIS A 108 10.23 -17.92 -0.32
N ALA A 109 11.28 -18.64 -0.71
CA ALA A 109 11.19 -20.07 -1.03
C ALA A 109 11.02 -20.98 0.20
N LEU A 110 11.30 -20.49 1.41
CA LEU A 110 11.36 -21.29 2.64
C LEU A 110 9.99 -21.56 3.29
N TRP A 111 8.94 -20.91 2.81
CA TRP A 111 7.59 -21.07 3.34
C TRP A 111 6.58 -21.31 2.22
N ALA A 112 5.40 -21.82 2.56
CA ALA A 112 4.32 -22.10 1.62
C ALA A 112 3.01 -21.45 2.09
N TYR A 113 2.14 -21.13 1.14
CA TYR A 113 0.77 -20.72 1.45
C TYR A 113 0.02 -21.88 2.14
N PRO A 114 -1.00 -21.58 2.97
CA PRO A 114 -1.86 -22.60 3.54
C PRO A 114 -2.55 -23.42 2.43
N VAL A 115 -2.47 -24.75 2.51
CA VAL A 115 -2.84 -25.68 1.41
C VAL A 115 -4.30 -26.16 1.43
N SER A 116 -5.00 -26.08 2.56
CA SER A 116 -6.23 -26.87 2.77
C SER A 116 -7.50 -26.09 3.12
N SER A 117 -7.43 -24.82 3.52
CA SER A 117 -8.61 -24.05 3.96
C SER A 117 -8.64 -22.60 3.48
N GLY A 118 -7.71 -22.21 2.60
CA GLY A 118 -7.41 -20.79 2.38
C GLY A 118 -6.78 -20.15 3.62
N TRP A 119 -6.71 -18.82 3.60
CA TRP A 119 -6.23 -18.01 4.72
C TRP A 119 -7.27 -17.98 5.84
N ARG A 120 -6.85 -18.32 7.06
CA ARG A 120 -7.66 -18.18 8.29
C ARG A 120 -7.16 -17.05 9.17
N ASP A 121 -5.86 -16.83 9.15
CA ASP A 121 -5.20 -15.74 9.84
C ASP A 121 -4.02 -15.30 8.97
N GLU A 122 -4.29 -14.38 8.03
CA GLU A 122 -3.29 -13.87 7.10
C GLU A 122 -2.07 -13.26 7.82
N TYR A 123 -2.27 -12.73 9.03
CA TYR A 123 -1.22 -12.09 9.82
C TYR A 123 -0.17 -13.11 10.27
N SER A 124 -0.58 -14.29 10.73
CA SER A 124 0.36 -15.34 11.18
C SER A 124 0.72 -16.34 10.08
N GLU A 125 -0.14 -16.53 9.08
CA GLU A 125 0.07 -17.49 8.00
C GLU A 125 0.96 -16.94 6.88
N TYR A 126 1.08 -15.62 6.72
CA TYR A 126 2.00 -15.01 5.75
C TYR A 126 3.42 -14.94 6.33
N ARG A 127 4.19 -16.02 6.13
CA ARG A 127 5.44 -16.32 6.86
C ARG A 127 6.69 -15.55 6.40
N ALA A 128 6.55 -14.53 5.57
CA ALA A 128 7.68 -13.67 5.23
C ALA A 128 8.15 -12.91 6.48
N VAL A 129 9.45 -13.01 6.81
CA VAL A 129 10.01 -12.38 8.02
C VAL A 129 9.74 -10.87 8.02
N GLY A 130 9.92 -10.20 6.89
CA GLY A 130 9.67 -8.76 6.78
C GLY A 130 8.21 -8.36 7.05
N PHE A 131 7.25 -9.24 6.78
CA PHE A 131 5.83 -9.00 7.10
C PHE A 131 5.55 -9.21 8.59
N GLN A 132 6.15 -10.23 9.20
CA GLN A 132 6.03 -10.43 10.65
C GLN A 132 6.63 -9.24 11.41
N GLU A 133 7.79 -8.76 10.98
CA GLU A 133 8.44 -7.58 11.57
C GLU A 133 7.63 -6.31 11.34
N TYR A 134 6.98 -6.13 10.19
CA TYR A 134 6.10 -5.00 9.91
C TYR A 134 5.04 -4.83 11.02
N TRP A 135 4.40 -5.91 11.45
CA TRP A 135 3.37 -5.89 12.50
C TRP A 135 3.92 -5.60 13.90
N THR A 136 5.22 -5.69 14.11
CA THR A 136 5.86 -5.29 15.39
C THR A 136 6.13 -3.79 15.47
N ARG A 137 6.02 -3.06 14.35
CA ARG A 137 6.31 -1.62 14.29
C ARG A 137 5.04 -0.82 14.59
N ALA A 138 5.05 -0.08 15.69
CA ALA A 138 3.90 0.71 16.14
C ALA A 138 3.32 1.61 15.03
N TRP A 139 4.17 2.29 14.25
CA TRP A 139 3.74 3.16 13.16
C TRP A 139 2.98 2.40 12.05
N CYS A 140 3.54 1.28 11.58
CA CYS A 140 2.89 0.41 10.58
C CYS A 140 1.54 -0.13 11.07
N VAL A 141 1.44 -0.44 12.37
CA VAL A 141 0.18 -0.85 12.99
C VAL A 141 -0.84 0.30 13.01
N VAL A 142 -0.42 1.52 13.35
CA VAL A 142 -1.29 2.71 13.31
C VAL A 142 -1.81 2.99 11.90
N GLU A 143 -0.95 2.89 10.89
CA GLU A 143 -1.34 3.03 9.48
C GLU A 143 -2.38 1.96 9.08
N ALA A 144 -2.10 0.69 9.38
CA ALA A 144 -3.01 -0.41 9.04
C ALA A 144 -4.35 -0.32 9.79
N MET A 145 -4.34 0.02 11.08
CA MET A 145 -5.56 0.18 11.87
C MET A 145 -6.38 1.39 11.42
N SER A 146 -5.72 2.51 11.09
CA SER A 146 -6.37 3.67 10.47
C SER A 146 -7.02 3.28 9.15
N ALA A 147 -6.30 2.54 8.31
CA ALA A 147 -6.81 2.05 7.03
C ALA A 147 -7.98 1.06 7.17
N ALA A 148 -8.00 0.27 8.24
CA ALA A 148 -9.10 -0.66 8.50
C ALA A 148 -10.35 0.04 9.07
N SER A 149 -10.16 1.13 9.82
CA SER A 149 -11.23 1.77 10.59
C SER A 149 -11.83 2.99 9.90
N MET A 150 -11.07 3.67 9.03
CA MET A 150 -11.50 4.92 8.43
C MET A 150 -12.15 4.68 7.06
N PRO A 151 -13.37 5.23 6.85
CA PRO A 151 -14.01 5.16 5.55
C PRO A 151 -13.20 5.95 4.50
N VAL A 152 -13.36 5.56 3.24
CA VAL A 152 -12.82 6.34 2.12
C VAL A 152 -13.67 7.59 1.92
N LEU A 153 -13.03 8.75 1.79
CA LEU A 153 -13.71 10.02 1.49
C LEU A 153 -14.31 9.99 0.09
N ASN A 154 -15.41 10.74 -0.08
CA ASN A 154 -16.17 10.78 -1.32
C ASN A 154 -16.58 9.38 -1.82
N LEU A 155 -16.92 8.48 -0.89
CA LEU A 155 -17.19 7.06 -1.17
C LEU A 155 -18.08 6.84 -2.39
N GLN A 156 -19.17 7.63 -2.55
CA GLN A 156 -20.05 7.48 -3.70
C GLN A 156 -19.35 7.78 -5.02
N GLU A 157 -18.56 8.85 -5.11
CA GLU A 157 -17.77 9.19 -6.31
C GLU A 157 -16.73 8.10 -6.60
N ARG A 158 -16.11 7.53 -5.54
CA ARG A 158 -15.15 6.42 -5.69
C ARG A 158 -15.83 5.16 -6.22
N LEU A 159 -17.02 4.85 -5.71
CA LEU A 159 -17.83 3.76 -6.22
C LEU A 159 -18.24 4.03 -7.67
N ASP A 160 -18.68 5.23 -8.03
CA ASP A 160 -19.09 5.51 -9.40
C ASP A 160 -17.92 5.38 -10.39
N ALA A 161 -16.69 5.70 -9.96
CA ALA A 161 -15.47 5.50 -10.75
C ALA A 161 -15.03 4.03 -10.83
N LEU A 162 -15.14 3.27 -9.74
CA LEU A 162 -14.74 1.87 -9.65
C LEU A 162 -15.92 0.97 -9.99
N GLU A 163 -16.11 0.65 -11.27
CA GLU A 163 -17.29 -0.06 -11.79
C GLU A 163 -17.48 -1.49 -11.22
N GLU A 164 -16.40 -2.24 -11.01
CA GLU A 164 -16.42 -3.62 -10.50
C GLU A 164 -15.10 -4.03 -9.82
N GLY A 165 -15.04 -5.23 -9.26
CA GLY A 165 -13.81 -5.82 -8.73
C GLY A 165 -13.60 -5.66 -7.22
N ALA A 166 -12.49 -6.21 -6.71
CA ALA A 166 -12.24 -6.33 -5.28
C ALA A 166 -12.21 -4.99 -4.54
N VAL A 167 -11.62 -3.95 -5.15
CA VAL A 167 -11.57 -2.61 -4.56
C VAL A 167 -12.99 -2.07 -4.36
N ARG A 168 -13.81 -2.04 -5.42
CA ARG A 168 -15.23 -1.64 -5.32
C ARG A 168 -15.96 -2.44 -4.25
N THR A 169 -15.85 -3.77 -4.29
CA THR A 169 -16.55 -4.65 -3.34
C THR A 169 -16.15 -4.35 -1.90
N GLY A 170 -14.85 -4.14 -1.64
CA GLY A 170 -14.37 -3.69 -0.33
C GLY A 170 -15.05 -2.40 0.11
N LEU A 171 -15.01 -1.37 -0.76
CA LEU A 171 -15.58 -0.06 -0.47
C LEU A 171 -17.09 -0.13 -0.21
N MET A 172 -17.84 -0.93 -0.96
CA MET A 172 -19.28 -1.18 -0.72
C MET A 172 -19.54 -1.80 0.64
N CYS A 173 -18.62 -2.63 1.15
CA CYS A 173 -18.68 -3.20 2.49
C CYS A 173 -18.18 -2.25 3.58
N GLY A 174 -17.86 -0.99 3.25
CA GLY A 174 -17.28 -0.02 4.17
C GLY A 174 -15.84 -0.35 4.57
N ARG A 175 -15.11 -1.10 3.73
CA ARG A 175 -13.73 -1.55 4.00
C ARG A 175 -12.78 -1.10 2.90
N ARG A 176 -11.60 -0.66 3.29
CA ARG A 176 -10.49 -0.49 2.35
C ARG A 176 -9.84 -1.84 2.08
N VAL A 177 -9.49 -2.13 0.82
CA VAL A 177 -8.76 -3.36 0.52
C VAL A 177 -7.31 -3.21 0.98
N HIS A 178 -6.85 -4.15 1.81
CA HIS A 178 -5.45 -4.30 2.18
C HIS A 178 -4.82 -5.34 1.26
N VAL A 179 -3.92 -4.88 0.39
CA VAL A 179 -3.13 -5.70 -0.54
C VAL A 179 -1.77 -5.96 0.08
N VAL A 180 -1.39 -7.23 0.18
CA VAL A 180 -0.03 -7.64 0.54
C VAL A 180 0.64 -8.18 -0.71
N TYR A 181 1.72 -7.53 -1.15
CA TYR A 181 2.43 -7.94 -2.37
C TYR A 181 3.92 -8.08 -2.11
N GLY A 182 4.41 -9.32 -2.13
CA GLY A 182 5.76 -9.63 -1.76
C GLY A 182 6.58 -10.29 -2.87
N THR A 183 7.84 -10.58 -2.51
CA THR A 183 8.80 -11.27 -3.40
C THR A 183 8.25 -12.61 -3.87
N LYS A 184 7.50 -13.33 -3.01
CA LYS A 184 6.86 -14.60 -3.38
C LYS A 184 5.82 -14.41 -4.50
N GLU A 185 4.92 -13.45 -4.35
CA GLU A 185 3.85 -13.19 -5.32
C GLU A 185 4.44 -12.81 -6.68
N ARG A 186 5.45 -11.92 -6.66
CA ARG A 186 6.17 -11.50 -7.87
C ARG A 186 6.86 -12.65 -8.58
N VAL A 187 7.67 -13.45 -7.88
CA VAL A 187 8.39 -14.59 -8.48
C VAL A 187 7.43 -15.65 -9.04
N ARG A 188 6.26 -15.82 -8.41
CA ARG A 188 5.23 -16.77 -8.87
C ARG A 188 4.30 -16.20 -9.95
N GLY A 189 4.45 -14.92 -10.32
CA GLY A 189 3.58 -14.26 -11.29
C GLY A 189 2.14 -14.06 -10.81
N LEU A 190 1.91 -14.05 -9.49
CA LEU A 190 0.58 -13.87 -8.90
C LEU A 190 0.12 -12.40 -9.02
N GLN A 191 -1.20 -12.20 -8.91
CA GLN A 191 -1.80 -10.88 -8.80
C GLN A 191 -1.74 -10.39 -7.35
N PRO A 192 -1.65 -9.07 -7.12
CA PRO A 192 -1.87 -8.47 -5.80
C PRO A 192 -3.30 -8.69 -5.30
#